data_AF-M2UY70-F1
#
_entry.id   AF-M2UY70-F1
#
_cell.length_a   1.000
_cell.length_b   1.000
_cell.length_c   1.000
_cell.angle_alpha   90.00
_cell.angle_beta   90.00
_cell.angle_gamma   90.00
#
_symmetry.space_group_name_H-M   'P 1'
#
loop_
_entity.id
_entity.type
_entity.pdbx_description
1 polymer ?
#
loop_
_entity_poly.entity_id
_entity_poly.type
_entity_poly.pdbx_seq_one_letter_code
_entity_poly.pdbx_strand_id
1 'polypeptide(L)' 'MLTEETLRAALKETIQVLERTRRSFKSRELGQLRRRLIDLLEQLEADRGEKDER' A
#
# COMPACT_ATOMS: atom_id res chain seq x y z
N MET A 1 2.14 -2.49 19.92
CA MET A 1 1.50 -3.25 18.83
C MET A 1 1.31 -2.33 17.65
N LEU A 2 1.58 -2.78 16.42
CA LEU A 2 1.24 -2.00 15.22
C LEU A 2 -0.29 -1.91 15.11
N THR A 3 -0.82 -0.69 14.94
CA THR A 3 -2.25 -0.52 14.66
C THR A 3 -2.51 -0.68 13.18
N GLU A 4 -3.73 -1.05 12.81
CA GLU A 4 -4.14 -1.15 11.42
C GLU A 4 -4.00 0.20 10.69
N GLU A 5 -4.30 1.31 11.37
CA GLU A 5 -4.10 2.66 10.86
C GLU A 5 -2.63 2.97 10.58
N THR A 6 -1.73 2.61 11.52
CA THR A 6 -0.29 2.76 11.33
C THR A 6 0.22 1.96 10.13
N LEU A 7 -0.29 0.74 9.94
CA LEU A 7 0.08 -0.10 8.79
C LEU A 7 -0.40 0.52 7.46
N ARG A 8 -1.64 1.00 7.40
CA ARG A 8 -2.18 1.69 6.21
C ARG A 8 -1.37 2.93 5.86
N ALA A 9 -1.03 3.74 6.85
CA ALA A 9 -0.21 4.93 6.67
C ALA A 9 1.16 4.57 6.08
N ALA A 10 1.82 3.54 6.65
CA ALA A 10 3.11 3.07 6.16
C ALA A 10 3.05 2.53 4.72
N LEU A 11 1.97 1.80 4.35
CA LEU A 11 1.75 1.33 2.99
C LEU A 11 1.58 2.50 2.01
N LYS A 12 0.73 3.47 2.34
CA LYS A 12 0.50 4.69 1.54
C LYS A 12 1.81 5.45 1.31
N GLU A 13 2.58 5.67 2.37
CA GLU A 13 3.88 6.34 2.29
C GLU A 13 4.86 5.58 1.39
N THR A 14 4.96 4.26 1.56
CA THR A 14 5.86 3.41 0.78
C THR A 14 5.51 3.47 -0.72
N ILE A 15 4.22 3.36 -1.06
CA ILE A 15 3.75 3.49 -2.44
C ILE A 15 4.14 4.86 -3.01
N GLN A 16 3.90 5.96 -2.28
CA GLN A 16 4.26 7.30 -2.70
C GLN A 16 5.77 7.47 -2.92
N VAL A 17 6.62 6.85 -2.09
CA VAL A 17 8.08 6.86 -2.29
C VAL A 17 8.46 6.11 -3.57
N LEU A 18 7.88 4.92 -3.80
CA LEU A 18 8.12 4.15 -5.03
C LEU A 18 7.68 4.92 -6.29
N GLU A 19 6.59 5.68 -6.21
CA GLU A 19 6.11 6.50 -7.32
C GLU A 19 7.00 7.70 -7.61
N ARG A 20 7.43 8.41 -6.55
CA ARG A 20 8.36 9.55 -6.68
C ARG A 20 9.70 9.11 -7.24
N THR A 21 10.17 7.92 -6.86
CA THR A 21 11.49 7.39 -7.28
C THR A 21 11.45 6.55 -8.56
N ARG A 22 10.27 6.30 -9.15
CA ARG A 22 10.11 5.48 -10.38
C ARG A 22 10.94 5.95 -11.58
N ARG A 23 11.24 7.25 -11.64
CA ARG A 23 12.04 7.86 -12.72
C ARG A 23 13.53 7.57 -12.52
N SER A 24 13.96 7.45 -11.27
CA SER A 24 15.35 7.16 -10.87
C SER A 24 15.66 5.66 -10.96
N PHE A 25 14.65 4.80 -10.75
CA PHE A 25 14.82 3.34 -10.81
C PHE A 25 13.81 2.70 -11.75
N LYS A 26 14.24 2.38 -12.97
CA LYS A 26 13.43 1.62 -13.96
C LYS A 26 13.45 0.10 -13.67
N SER A 27 13.30 -0.29 -12.41
CA SER A 27 13.28 -1.71 -12.03
C SER A 27 11.88 -2.30 -12.21
N ARG A 28 11.79 -3.38 -12.98
CA ARG A 28 10.54 -4.15 -13.14
C ARG A 28 10.06 -4.71 -11.80
N GLU A 29 10.98 -5.09 -10.92
CA GLU A 29 10.70 -5.61 -9.59
C GLU A 29 10.07 -4.54 -8.69
N LEU A 30 10.59 -3.31 -8.70
CA LEU A 30 9.97 -2.20 -7.96
C LEU A 30 8.57 -1.85 -8.47
N GLY A 31 8.35 -1.94 -9.79
CA GLY A 31 7.03 -1.78 -10.37
C GLY A 31 6.05 -2.90 -9.97
N GLN A 32 6.54 -4.13 -9.81
CA GLN A 32 5.74 -5.25 -9.28
C GLN A 32 5.43 -5.07 -7.79
N LEU A 33 6.44 -4.68 -7.00
CA LEU A 33 6.27 -4.39 -5.58
C LEU A 33 5.22 -3.30 -5.35
N ARG A 34 5.28 -2.20 -6.11
CA ARG A 34 4.27 -1.13 -6.03
C ARG A 34 2.84 -1.65 -6.23
N ARG A 35 2.62 -2.47 -7.27
CA ARG A 35 1.30 -3.06 -7.55
C ARG A 35 0.81 -3.91 -6.40
N ARG A 36 1.64 -4.82 -5.91
CA ARG A 36 1.31 -5.69 -4.77
C ARG A 36 0.96 -4.91 -3.51
N LEU A 37 1.64 -3.79 -3.24
CA LEU A 37 1.35 -2.93 -2.09
C LEU A 37 0.03 -2.18 -2.25
N ILE A 38 -0.33 -1.76 -3.47
CA ILE A 38 -1.63 -1.15 -3.76
C ILE A 38 -2.73 -2.17 -3.52
N ASP A 39 -2.62 -3.37 -4.10
CA ASP A 39 -3.63 -4.44 -3.96
C ASP A 39 -3.85 -4.78 -2.46
N LEU A 40 -2.78 -4.87 -1.67
CA LEU A 40 -2.86 -5.12 -0.23
C LEU A 40 -3.58 -3.99 0.51
N LEU A 41 -3.33 -2.74 0.14
CA LEU A 41 -3.97 -1.59 0.76
C LEU A 41 -5.47 -1.55 0.44
N GLU A 42 -5.85 -1.87 -0.79
CA GLU A 42 -7.26 -1.97 -1.21
C GLU A 42 -7.99 -3.09 -0.45
N GLN A 43 -7.36 -4.24 -0.27
CA GLN A 43 -7.91 -5.34 0.55
C GLN A 43 -8.13 -4.92 2.00
N LEU A 44 -7.16 -4.24 2.61
CA LEU A 44 -7.32 -3.69 3.95
C LEU A 44 -8.50 -2.70 3.99
N GLU A 45 -8.63 -1.82 3.00
CA GLU A 45 -9.75 -0.88 2.90
C GLU A 45 -11.11 -1.57 2.78
N ALA A 46 -11.22 -2.65 1.99
CA ALA A 46 -12.42 -3.47 1.88
C ALA A 46 -12.78 -4.19 3.20
N ASP A 47 -11.81 -4.83 3.85
CA ASP A 47 -12.01 -5.54 5.13
C ASP A 47 -12.54 -4.64 6.25
N ARG A 48 -12.25 -3.33 6.21
CA ARG A 48 -12.80 -2.37 7.17
C ARG A 48 -14.24 -1.99 6.84
N GLY A 49 -14.58 -1.85 5.56
CA GLY A 49 -15.97 -1.63 5.14
C GLY A 49 -16.89 -2.74 5.61
N GLU A 50 -16.45 -4.00 5.48
CA GLU A 50 -17.22 -5.16 5.96
C GLU A 50 -17.36 -5.24 7.48
N LYS A 51 -16.39 -4.69 8.24
CA LYS A 51 -16.44 -4.63 9.70
C LYS A 51 -17.31 -3.48 10.21
N ASP A 52 -17.36 -2.36 9.49
CA ASP A 52 -18.18 -1.20 9.84
C ASP A 52 -19.69 -1.44 9.54
N GLU A 53 -20.02 -2.42 8.69
CA GLU A 53 -21.41 -2.81 8.33
C GLU A 53 -22.01 -3.94 9.21
N ARG A 54 -21.24 -4.55 10.12
CA ARG A 54 -21.66 -5.67 10.98
C ARG A 54 -22.01 -5.29 12.41
#